data_AF-A0A9E0UK92-F1
#
_entry.id   AF-A0A9E0UK92-F1
#
_cell.length_a   1.000
_cell.length_b   1.000
_cell.length_c   1.000
_cell.angle_alpha   90.00
_cell.angle_beta   90.00
_cell.angle_gamma   90.00
#
_symmetry.space_group_name_H-M   'P 1'
#
loop_
_entity.id
_entity.type
_entity.pdbx_description
1 polymer ?
#
loop_
_entity_poly.entity_id
_entity_poly.type
_entity_poly.pdbx_seq_one_letter_code
_entity_poly.pdbx_strand_id
1 'polypeptide(L)'
;MNAVTPVPVRATDPYRVEARAVADALGTDLERGLSAAEAARRLAADGPNALLSAAPVPQWRKLLKQFQDPLIYLLLAAVVISVVAWVLEGAAGVPVD
;
A
#
# COMPACT_ATOMS: atom_id res chain seq x y z
N MET A 1 49.66 -11.51 -11.35
CA MET A 1 48.99 -10.34 -11.97
C MET A 1 47.78 -10.86 -12.72
N ASN A 2 46.62 -10.93 -12.05
CA ASN A 2 45.39 -11.40 -12.70
C ASN A 2 44.73 -10.21 -13.39
N ALA A 3 44.67 -10.25 -14.71
CA ALA A 3 43.92 -9.30 -15.50
C ALA A 3 42.44 -9.44 -15.13
N VAL A 4 41.92 -8.48 -14.37
CA VAL A 4 40.49 -8.32 -14.14
C VAL A 4 39.91 -7.83 -15.47
N THR A 5 39.35 -8.74 -16.25
CA THR A 5 38.62 -8.40 -17.46
C THR A 5 37.45 -7.49 -17.07
N PRO A 6 37.26 -6.31 -17.69
CA PRO A 6 36.12 -5.47 -17.40
C PRO A 6 34.84 -6.19 -17.82
N VAL A 7 34.12 -6.73 -16.83
CA VAL A 7 32.78 -7.26 -17.04
C VAL A 7 31.89 -6.09 -17.45
N PRO A 8 31.17 -6.16 -18.59
CA PRO A 8 30.26 -5.10 -18.98
C PRO A 8 29.19 -4.95 -17.90
N VAL A 9 29.06 -3.75 -17.34
CA VAL A 9 28.04 -3.42 -16.33
C VAL A 9 26.66 -3.63 -16.95
N ARG A 10 26.04 -4.78 -16.67
CA ARG A 10 24.61 -4.94 -16.91
C ARG A 10 23.92 -4.08 -15.85
N ALA A 11 23.12 -3.11 -16.27
CA ALA A 11 22.46 -2.11 -15.43
C ALA A 11 21.60 -2.68 -14.28
N THR A 12 21.44 -4.00 -14.18
CA THR A 12 20.56 -4.70 -13.22
C THR A 12 21.27 -5.34 -12.03
N ASP A 13 22.61 -5.45 -11.99
CA ASP A 13 23.32 -6.14 -10.89
C ASP A 13 24.50 -5.33 -10.31
N PRO A 14 24.26 -4.15 -9.69
CA PRO A 14 25.33 -3.33 -9.15
C PRO A 14 26.16 -4.02 -8.06
N TYR A 15 25.59 -5.01 -7.36
CA TYR A 15 26.26 -5.80 -6.33
C TYR A 15 27.32 -6.78 -6.86
N ARG A 16 27.42 -6.96 -8.20
CA ARG A 16 28.42 -7.83 -8.85
C ARG A 16 29.62 -7.07 -9.41
N VAL A 17 29.64 -5.75 -9.27
CA VAL A 17 30.60 -4.86 -9.93
C VAL A 17 31.40 -4.10 -8.87
N GLU A 18 32.65 -3.78 -9.20
CA GLU A 18 33.51 -2.93 -8.37
C GLU A 18 32.86 -1.58 -8.06
N ALA A 19 32.99 -1.12 -6.81
CA ALA A 19 32.34 0.10 -6.33
C ALA A 19 32.70 1.34 -7.17
N ARG A 20 33.96 1.43 -7.64
CA ARG A 20 34.41 2.53 -8.50
C ARG A 20 33.66 2.56 -9.83
N ALA A 21 33.47 1.41 -10.47
CA ALA A 21 32.76 1.33 -11.74
C ALA A 21 31.28 1.68 -11.59
N VAL A 22 30.66 1.33 -10.44
CA VAL A 22 29.29 1.76 -10.11
C VAL A 22 29.24 3.27 -9.89
N ALA A 23 30.21 3.84 -9.17
CA ALA A 23 30.27 5.29 -8.92
C ALA A 23 30.46 6.10 -10.20
N ASP A 24 31.33 5.64 -11.10
CA ASP A 24 31.53 6.26 -12.41
C ASP A 24 30.25 6.17 -13.27
N ALA A 25 29.57 5.01 -13.27
CA ALA A 25 28.30 4.83 -13.99
C ALA A 25 27.15 5.71 -13.44
N LEU A 26 27.11 5.94 -12.13
CA LEU A 26 26.10 6.78 -11.47
C LEU A 26 26.51 8.25 -11.36
N GLY A 27 27.72 8.61 -11.83
CA GLY A 27 28.27 9.96 -11.78
C GLY A 27 28.38 10.51 -10.36
N THR A 28 28.84 9.70 -9.40
CA THR A 28 29.05 10.12 -8.00
C THR A 28 30.51 9.96 -7.59
N ASP A 29 30.98 10.84 -6.71
CA ASP A 29 32.29 10.68 -6.08
C ASP A 29 32.18 9.74 -4.87
N LEU A 30 33.19 8.87 -4.67
CA LEU A 30 33.19 7.89 -3.58
C LEU A 30 33.50 8.51 -2.21
N GLU A 31 34.24 9.62 -2.16
CA GLU A 31 34.66 10.27 -0.92
C GLU A 31 33.73 11.43 -0.55
N ARG A 32 33.28 12.17 -1.55
CA ARG A 32 32.52 13.43 -1.38
C ARG A 32 31.04 13.30 -1.73
N GLY A 33 30.64 12.23 -2.40
CA GLY A 33 29.27 12.03 -2.85
C GLY A 33 28.84 13.00 -3.95
N LEU A 34 27.53 13.29 -4.01
CA LEU A 34 26.95 14.25 -4.94
C LEU A 34 27.04 15.67 -4.40
N SER A 35 27.15 16.65 -5.31
CA SER A 35 26.96 18.05 -4.93
C SER A 35 25.49 18.32 -4.57
N ALA A 36 25.24 19.36 -3.78
CA ALA A 36 23.89 19.76 -3.41
C ALA A 36 23.01 20.09 -4.64
N ALA A 37 23.60 20.73 -5.66
CA ALA A 37 22.90 21.05 -6.91
C ALA A 37 22.52 19.79 -7.70
N GLU A 38 23.42 18.81 -7.77
CA GLU A 38 23.19 17.52 -8.41
C GLU A 38 22.10 16.71 -7.70
N ALA A 39 22.18 16.63 -6.36
CA ALA A 39 21.18 15.96 -5.55
C ALA A 39 19.79 16.62 -5.69
N ALA A 40 19.72 17.95 -5.69
CA ALA A 40 18.47 18.68 -5.90
C ALA A 40 17.89 18.45 -7.31
N ARG A 41 18.75 18.40 -8.34
CA ARG A 41 18.31 18.09 -9.71
C ARG A 41 17.72 16.69 -9.81
N ARG A 42 18.38 15.68 -9.23
CA ARG A 42 17.87 14.29 -9.20
C ARG A 42 16.56 14.19 -8.44
N LEU A 43 16.46 14.83 -7.27
CA LEU A 43 15.21 14.87 -6.49
C LEU A 43 14.04 15.48 -7.28
N ALA A 44 14.29 16.53 -8.07
CA ALA A 44 13.27 17.14 -8.90
C ALA A 44 12.86 16.27 -10.10
N ALA A 45 13.79 15.47 -10.65
CA ALA A 45 13.54 14.59 -11.78
C ALA A 45 12.86 13.27 -11.38
N ASP A 46 13.36 12.63 -10.33
CA ASP A 46 12.96 11.28 -9.92
C ASP A 46 11.90 11.28 -8.81
N GLY A 47 11.77 12.42 -8.10
CA GLY A 47 10.90 12.54 -6.94
C GLY A 47 11.53 11.99 -5.65
N PRO A 48 10.80 12.10 -4.53
CA PRO A 48 11.28 11.58 -3.26
C PRO A 48 11.39 10.05 -3.28
N ASN A 49 12.44 9.51 -2.66
CA ASN A 49 12.56 8.07 -2.41
C ASN A 49 11.61 7.64 -1.28
N ALA A 50 10.31 7.69 -1.56
CA ALA A 50 9.24 7.32 -0.65
C ALA A 50 8.25 6.42 -1.38
N LEU A 51 7.86 5.34 -0.72
CA LEU A 51 6.81 4.47 -1.26
C LEU A 51 5.48 5.21 -1.24
N LEU A 52 4.77 5.15 -2.36
CA LEU A 52 3.40 5.65 -2.43
C LEU A 52 2.55 4.81 -1.48
N SER A 53 1.95 5.47 -0.49
CA SER A 53 0.98 4.82 0.38
C SER A 53 -0.30 4.57 -0.41
N ALA A 54 -0.87 3.37 -0.27
CA ALA A 54 -2.18 3.08 -0.81
C ALA A 54 -3.21 4.05 -0.23
N ALA A 55 -4.19 4.46 -1.04
CA ALA A 55 -5.25 5.33 -0.56
C ALA A 55 -5.96 4.68 0.64
N PRO A 56 -6.14 5.40 1.76
CA PRO A 56 -6.76 4.83 2.94
C PRO A 56 -8.18 4.41 2.63
N VAL A 57 -8.57 3.21 3.07
CA VAL A 57 -9.97 2.76 2.96
C VAL A 57 -10.84 3.65 3.86
N PRO A 58 -11.86 4.33 3.31
CA PRO A 58 -12.78 5.16 4.09
C PRO A 58 -13.41 4.38 5.25
N GLN A 59 -13.56 5.02 6.42
CA GLN A 59 -14.09 4.35 7.62
C GLN A 59 -15.52 3.82 7.42
N TRP A 60 -16.37 4.52 6.67
CA TRP A 60 -17.72 4.07 6.34
C TRP A 60 -17.73 2.75 5.54
N ARG A 61 -16.72 2.52 4.67
CA ARG A 61 -16.59 1.25 3.94
C ARG A 61 -16.20 0.11 4.87
N LYS A 62 -15.42 0.40 5.92
CA LYS A 62 -15.06 -0.60 6.94
C LYS A 62 -16.29 -1.01 7.76
N LEU A 63 -17.15 -0.04 8.12
CA LEU A 63 -18.43 -0.31 8.78
C LEU A 63 -19.35 -1.17 7.89
N LEU A 64 -19.49 -0.81 6.61
CA LEU A 64 -20.35 -1.55 5.69
C LEU A 64 -19.88 -3.00 5.46
N LYS A 65 -18.57 -3.26 5.56
CA LYS A 65 -18.02 -4.61 5.48
C LYS A 65 -18.48 -5.51 6.63
N GLN A 66 -18.79 -4.96 7.81
CA GLN A 66 -19.29 -5.75 8.94
C GLN A 66 -20.65 -6.37 8.60
N PHE A 67 -21.52 -5.65 7.90
CA PHE A 67 -22.83 -6.14 7.45
C PHE A 67 -22.77 -7.34 6.48
N GLN A 68 -21.58 -7.71 5.98
CA GLN A 68 -21.39 -8.87 5.11
C GLN A 68 -21.14 -10.17 5.90
N ASP A 69 -21.23 -10.14 7.23
CA ASP A 69 -21.09 -11.31 8.09
C ASP A 69 -22.36 -12.21 8.04
N PRO A 70 -22.22 -13.53 7.81
CA PRO A 70 -23.35 -14.47 7.86
C PRO A 70 -24.22 -14.39 9.12
N LEU A 71 -23.61 -14.09 10.29
CA LEU A 71 -24.34 -13.91 11.54
C LEU A 71 -25.27 -12.69 11.47
N ILE A 72 -24.84 -11.60 10.85
CA ILE A 72 -25.67 -10.39 10.70
C ILE A 72 -26.85 -10.67 9.79
N TYR A 73 -26.68 -11.46 8.72
CA TYR A 73 -27.82 -11.88 7.90
C TYR A 73 -28.81 -12.73 8.68
N LEU A 74 -28.34 -13.60 9.57
CA LEU A 74 -29.21 -14.38 10.45
C LEU A 74 -30.00 -13.48 11.41
N LEU A 75 -29.35 -12.48 12.00
CA LEU A 75 -30.01 -11.49 12.87
C LEU A 75 -31.02 -10.64 12.09
N LEU A 76 -30.68 -10.17 10.89
CA LEU A 76 -31.60 -9.42 10.03
C LEU A 76 -32.81 -10.28 9.64
N ALA A 77 -32.62 -11.57 9.33
CA ALA A 77 -33.72 -12.49 9.08
C ALA A 77 -34.63 -12.65 10.30
N ALA A 78 -34.06 -12.78 11.50
CA ALA A 78 -34.84 -12.83 12.74
C ALA A 78 -35.66 -11.56 12.97
N VAL A 79 -35.07 -10.38 12.75
CA VAL A 79 -35.78 -9.09 12.82
C VAL A 79 -36.92 -9.03 11.81
N VAL A 80 -36.68 -9.44 10.56
CA VAL A 80 -37.72 -9.47 9.53
C VAL A 80 -38.86 -10.40 9.94
N ILE A 81 -38.57 -11.61 10.39
CA ILE A 81 -39.59 -12.58 10.85
C ILE A 81 -40.39 -11.98 12.01
N SER A 82 -39.71 -11.39 13.00
CA SER A 82 -40.36 -10.74 14.15
C SER A 82 -41.29 -9.61 13.72
N VAL A 83 -40.85 -8.72 12.82
CA VAL A 83 -41.67 -7.63 12.30
C VAL A 83 -42.87 -8.15 11.50
N VAL A 84 -42.68 -9.18 10.66
CA VAL A 84 -43.77 -9.79 9.91
C VAL A 84 -44.81 -10.43 10.83
N ALA A 85 -44.37 -11.20 11.83
CA ALA A 85 -45.26 -11.80 12.82
C ALA A 85 -46.08 -10.72 13.56
N TRP A 86 -45.41 -9.66 14.02
CA TRP A 86 -46.06 -8.53 14.69
C TRP A 86 -47.13 -7.84 13.82
N VAL A 87 -46.85 -7.64 12.53
CA VAL A 87 -47.80 -7.03 11.59
C VAL A 87 -49.01 -7.94 11.38
N LEU A 88 -48.81 -9.26 11.25
CA LEU A 88 -49.89 -10.23 11.03
C LEU A 88 -50.79 -10.42 12.27
N GLU A 89 -50.24 -10.29 13.47
CA GLU A 89 -50.98 -10.38 14.73
C GLU A 89 -51.89 -9.16 15.00
N GLY A 90 -51.88 -8.16 14.11
CA GLY A 90 -52.75 -7.00 14.22
C GLY A 90 -52.23 -6.02 15.25
N ALA A 91 -51.05 -5.44 14.97
CA ALA A 91 -50.29 -4.46 15.75
C ALA A 91 -51.09 -3.70 16.84
N ALA A 92 -51.24 -4.32 18.01
CA ALA A 92 -51.71 -3.69 19.24
C ALA A 92 -50.50 -3.44 20.14
N GLY A 93 -49.80 -2.33 19.90
CA GLY A 93 -48.65 -1.88 20.71
C GLY A 93 -47.28 -2.32 20.19
N VAL A 94 -46.23 -1.59 20.62
CA VAL A 94 -44.84 -1.78 20.19
C VAL A 94 -44.28 -3.06 20.83
N PRO A 95 -43.60 -3.95 20.08
CA PRO A 95 -43.09 -5.21 20.62
C PRO A 95 -41.75 -4.97 21.30
N VAL A 96 -41.76 -4.36 22.50
CA VAL A 96 -40.61 -4.34 23.39
C VAL A 96 -41.08 -4.75 24.78
N ASP A 97 -40.68 -5.93 25.22
CA ASP A 97 -40.67 -6.36 26.63
C ASP A 97 -39.40 -7.20 26.82
#